data_AF-A0AAE1ZK60-F1
#
_entry.id   AF-A0AAE1ZK60-F1
#
_cell.length_a   1.000
_cell.length_b   1.000
_cell.length_c   1.000
_cell.angle_alpha   90.00
_cell.angle_beta   90.00
_cell.angle_gamma   90.00
#
_symmetry.space_group_name_H-M   'P 1'
#
loop_
_entity.id
_entity.type
_entity.pdbx_description
1 polymer ?
#
loop_
_entity_poly.entity_id
_entity_poly.type
_entity_poly.pdbx_seq_one_letter_code
_entity_poly.pdbx_strand_id
1 'polypeptide(L)'
;MFIHYTNITIHSITHSFTILLILICTLIHPQIHAKITIDNDIGEFIDSRGFVKLFHGINCVRKVSPFYYPIHLNATSFKVLRDWGVNVIRLAISWFALKPFENETNWEYVDIIERIVDNAELYGIYIIIDLHQDGLSKRLGAIDSVPYWFMDKIKRAPHYLQYPWPLTRDPSVNEWFLTYATYESAHVFESIYRNVSGIWSYFAEYWVIMTERFGSKRNLLGYNLLNEPAPGNVYKNPFVLLPCKL
;
A
#
# COMPACT_ATOMS: atom_id res chain seq x y z
N MET A 1 -31.76 -71.01 -17.56
CA MET A 1 -32.36 -69.79 -16.98
C MET A 1 -31.22 -68.86 -16.61
N PHE A 2 -31.10 -67.75 -17.33
CA PHE A 2 -29.88 -66.94 -17.44
C PHE A 2 -29.63 -66.02 -16.24
N ILE A 3 -28.34 -65.74 -16.08
CA ILE A 3 -27.64 -64.99 -15.03
C ILE A 3 -28.06 -63.52 -15.00
N HIS A 4 -28.46 -62.99 -13.83
CA HIS A 4 -28.70 -61.56 -13.61
C HIS A 4 -28.43 -61.12 -12.16
N TYR A 5 -27.16 -60.95 -11.78
CA TYR A 5 -26.77 -60.25 -10.54
C TYR A 5 -25.34 -59.69 -10.65
N THR A 6 -25.08 -58.71 -11.52
CA THR A 6 -23.75 -58.05 -11.56
C THR A 6 -23.74 -56.56 -11.95
N ASN A 7 -24.89 -55.89 -12.13
CA ASN A 7 -24.89 -54.50 -12.65
C ASN A 7 -25.17 -53.39 -11.63
N ILE A 8 -25.58 -53.70 -10.40
CA ILE A 8 -25.99 -52.67 -9.42
C ILE A 8 -24.80 -52.13 -8.60
N THR A 9 -23.72 -52.91 -8.46
CA THR A 9 -22.57 -52.53 -7.61
C THR A 9 -21.61 -51.56 -8.29
N ILE A 10 -21.48 -51.61 -9.62
CA ILE A 10 -20.46 -50.83 -10.36
C ILE A 10 -20.85 -49.35 -10.50
N HIS A 11 -22.13 -49.04 -10.67
CA HIS A 11 -22.60 -47.65 -10.81
C HIS A 11 -22.56 -46.85 -9.49
N SER A 12 -22.85 -47.49 -8.35
CA SER A 12 -22.75 -46.87 -7.02
C SER A 12 -21.30 -46.59 -6.62
N ILE A 13 -20.39 -47.52 -6.91
CA ILE A 13 -18.95 -47.37 -6.64
C ILE A 13 -18.34 -46.26 -7.51
N THR A 14 -18.70 -46.19 -8.80
CA THR A 14 -18.20 -45.14 -9.71
C THR A 14 -18.72 -43.74 -9.36
N HIS A 15 -19.99 -43.59 -8.95
CA HIS A 15 -20.48 -42.31 -8.42
C HIS A 15 -19.80 -41.90 -7.11
N SER A 16 -19.60 -42.84 -6.18
CA SER A 16 -18.93 -42.57 -4.91
C SER A 16 -17.46 -42.19 -5.10
N PHE A 17 -16.76 -42.84 -6.05
CA PHE A 17 -15.40 -42.47 -6.43
C PHE A 17 -15.33 -41.10 -7.11
N THR A 18 -16.31 -40.74 -7.95
CA THR A 18 -16.33 -39.45 -8.65
C THR A 18 -16.58 -38.29 -7.68
N ILE A 19 -17.51 -38.45 -6.74
CA ILE A 19 -17.78 -37.47 -5.67
C ILE A 19 -16.56 -37.35 -4.75
N LEU A 20 -15.92 -38.47 -4.38
CA LEU A 20 -14.70 -38.47 -3.58
C LEU A 20 -13.55 -37.78 -4.33
N LEU A 21 -13.41 -38.00 -5.65
CA LEU A 21 -12.38 -37.34 -6.47
C LEU A 21 -12.63 -35.82 -6.57
N ILE A 22 -13.88 -35.38 -6.72
CA ILE A 22 -14.24 -33.95 -6.73
C ILE A 22 -13.97 -33.32 -5.36
N LEU A 23 -14.35 -33.97 -4.27
CA LEU A 23 -14.05 -33.51 -2.90
C LEU A 23 -12.55 -33.44 -2.65
N ILE A 24 -11.78 -34.45 -3.06
CA ILE A 24 -10.33 -34.49 -2.97
C ILE A 24 -9.70 -33.38 -3.82
N CYS A 25 -10.19 -33.10 -5.04
CA CYS A 25 -9.73 -31.98 -5.86
C CYS A 25 -10.04 -30.62 -5.22
N THR A 26 -11.15 -30.47 -4.49
CA THR A 26 -11.44 -29.23 -3.74
C THR A 26 -10.63 -29.11 -2.44
N LEU A 27 -10.24 -30.22 -1.83
CA LEU A 27 -9.47 -30.26 -0.58
C LEU A 27 -7.96 -30.16 -0.80
N ILE A 28 -7.45 -30.59 -1.98
CA ILE A 28 -6.02 -30.59 -2.32
C ILE A 28 -5.67 -29.50 -3.35
N HIS A 29 -6.57 -28.58 -3.68
CA HIS A 29 -6.10 -27.32 -4.25
C HIS A 29 -5.79 -26.40 -3.08
N PRO A 30 -4.53 -26.30 -2.61
CA PRO A 30 -4.15 -25.09 -1.90
C PRO A 30 -4.64 -23.96 -2.80
N GLN A 31 -5.39 -23.01 -2.25
CA GLN A 31 -5.58 -21.74 -2.93
C GLN A 31 -4.20 -21.10 -3.01
N ILE A 32 -3.43 -21.54 -4.00
CA ILE A 32 -2.21 -20.90 -4.41
C ILE A 32 -2.71 -19.56 -4.90
N HIS A 33 -2.59 -18.55 -4.03
CA HIS A 33 -2.84 -17.17 -4.37
C HIS A 33 -1.83 -16.84 -5.46
N ALA A 34 -2.26 -16.99 -6.70
CA ALA A 34 -1.48 -16.57 -7.84
C ALA A 34 -1.43 -15.04 -7.85
N LYS A 35 -0.35 -14.50 -8.40
CA LYS A 35 -0.22 -13.06 -8.61
C LYS A 35 -1.38 -12.60 -9.50
N ILE A 36 -2.09 -11.57 -9.05
CA ILE A 36 -3.17 -10.96 -9.81
C ILE A 36 -2.57 -10.21 -10.99
N THR A 37 -3.23 -10.30 -12.15
CA THR A 37 -2.84 -9.60 -13.37
C THR A 37 -3.91 -8.58 -13.75
N ILE A 38 -3.55 -7.61 -14.58
CA ILE A 38 -4.51 -6.69 -15.18
C ILE A 38 -4.79 -7.17 -16.60
N ASP A 39 -6.07 -7.31 -16.94
CA ASP A 39 -6.48 -7.51 -18.33
C ASP A 39 -6.35 -6.18 -19.09
N ASN A 40 -5.57 -6.17 -20.18
CA ASN A 40 -5.26 -4.95 -20.91
C ASN A 40 -6.44 -4.41 -21.74
N ASP A 41 -7.44 -5.24 -22.06
CA ASP A 41 -8.57 -4.85 -22.91
C ASP A 41 -9.68 -4.22 -22.07
N ILE A 42 -9.96 -4.77 -20.88
CA ILE A 42 -11.03 -4.28 -20.00
C ILE A 42 -10.53 -3.50 -18.78
N GLY A 43 -9.23 -3.53 -18.47
CA GLY A 43 -8.65 -2.80 -17.34
C GLY A 43 -9.00 -3.38 -15.96
N GLU A 44 -9.46 -4.63 -15.90
CA GLU A 44 -9.90 -5.30 -14.66
C GLU A 44 -8.78 -6.16 -14.06
N PHE A 45 -8.83 -6.35 -12.74
CA PHE A 45 -7.98 -7.30 -12.05
C PHE A 45 -8.47 -8.73 -12.23
N ILE A 46 -7.62 -9.63 -12.73
CA ILE A 46 -7.96 -11.01 -13.07
C ILE A 46 -7.14 -12.00 -12.23
N ASP A 47 -7.78 -13.06 -11.74
CA ASP A 47 -7.12 -14.18 -11.06
C ASP A 47 -6.54 -15.20 -12.07
N SER A 48 -5.73 -16.16 -11.60
CA SER A 48 -5.11 -17.17 -12.48
C SER A 48 -6.08 -18.08 -13.22
N ARG A 49 -7.38 -18.03 -12.91
CA ARG A 49 -8.43 -18.80 -13.57
C ARG A 49 -9.21 -17.97 -14.58
N GLY A 50 -8.90 -16.68 -14.72
CA GLY A 50 -9.59 -15.78 -15.64
C GLY A 50 -10.79 -15.05 -15.04
N PHE A 51 -11.02 -15.11 -13.72
CA PHE A 51 -12.13 -14.40 -13.09
C PHE A 51 -11.74 -12.98 -12.66
N VAL A 52 -12.67 -12.04 -12.84
CA VAL A 52 -12.54 -10.68 -12.26
C VAL A 52 -12.51 -10.78 -10.73
N LYS A 53 -11.48 -10.15 -10.15
CA LYS A 53 -11.26 -10.08 -8.71
C LYS A 53 -11.62 -8.69 -8.20
N LEU A 54 -12.69 -8.62 -7.41
CA LEU A 54 -13.07 -7.41 -6.70
C LEU A 54 -12.34 -7.31 -5.35
N PHE A 55 -11.83 -6.12 -5.05
CA PHE A 55 -11.09 -5.86 -3.83
C PHE A 55 -11.90 -4.99 -2.85
N HIS A 56 -12.14 -5.51 -1.66
CA HIS A 56 -12.79 -4.81 -0.56
C HIS A 56 -11.87 -4.85 0.65
N GLY A 57 -11.54 -3.68 1.20
CA GLY A 57 -10.42 -3.59 2.12
C GLY A 57 -10.42 -2.40 3.04
N ILE A 58 -9.31 -2.30 3.77
CA ILE A 58 -9.08 -1.29 4.79
C ILE A 58 -7.71 -0.62 4.60
N ASN A 59 -7.57 0.59 5.15
CA ASN A 59 -6.28 1.23 5.32
C ASN A 59 -5.65 0.76 6.64
N CYS A 60 -4.38 0.36 6.60
CA CYS A 60 -3.57 0.03 7.76
C CYS A 60 -2.40 1.01 7.82
N VAL A 61 -2.63 2.12 8.52
CA VAL A 61 -1.72 3.28 8.53
C VAL A 61 -1.37 3.65 9.96
N ARG A 62 -0.10 3.45 10.35
CA ARG A 62 0.39 3.81 11.67
C ARG A 62 1.47 4.89 11.59
N LYS A 63 1.05 6.12 11.86
CA LYS A 63 1.86 7.36 11.76
C LYS A 63 2.79 7.63 12.95
N VAL A 64 3.04 6.64 13.80
CA VAL A 64 3.84 6.81 15.02
C VAL A 64 4.62 5.54 15.32
N SER A 65 5.78 5.67 15.96
CA SER A 65 6.65 4.55 16.33
C SER A 65 5.89 3.44 17.08
N PRO A 66 6.10 2.14 16.76
CA PRO A 66 7.07 1.61 15.79
C PRO A 66 6.69 1.64 14.29
N PHE A 67 5.71 2.43 13.83
CA PHE A 67 5.34 2.59 12.40
C PHE A 67 4.79 1.34 11.68
N TYR A 68 4.37 0.35 12.47
CA TYR A 68 3.53 -0.78 12.09
C TYR A 68 2.65 -1.15 13.28
N TYR A 69 1.61 -1.97 13.08
CA TYR A 69 0.81 -2.49 14.18
C TYR A 69 1.36 -3.84 14.65
N PRO A 70 1.88 -3.97 15.89
CA PRO A 70 2.49 -5.21 16.36
C PRO A 70 1.55 -6.43 16.34
N ILE A 71 0.24 -6.21 16.43
CA ILE A 71 -0.77 -7.27 16.32
C ILE A 71 -0.66 -8.06 15.01
N HIS A 72 -0.24 -7.43 13.92
CA HIS A 72 -0.09 -8.07 12.60
C HIS A 72 1.14 -8.97 12.47
N LEU A 73 2.04 -8.97 13.47
CA LEU A 73 3.12 -9.96 13.55
C LEU A 73 2.61 -11.35 13.95
N ASN A 74 1.40 -11.43 14.49
CA ASN A 74 0.65 -12.67 14.65
C ASN A 74 -0.29 -12.86 13.46
N ALA A 75 -0.06 -13.92 12.69
CA ALA A 75 -0.86 -14.23 11.52
C ALA A 75 -2.36 -14.34 11.82
N THR A 76 -2.74 -14.85 13.00
CA THR A 76 -4.16 -15.01 13.36
C THR A 76 -4.94 -13.69 13.47
N SER A 77 -4.25 -12.55 13.58
CA SER A 77 -4.89 -11.23 13.54
C SER A 77 -5.62 -10.95 12.21
N PHE A 78 -5.21 -11.59 11.13
CA PHE A 78 -5.85 -11.46 9.82
C PHE A 78 -7.07 -12.37 9.65
N LYS A 79 -7.28 -13.34 10.55
CA LYS A 79 -8.42 -14.25 10.52
C LYS A 79 -9.75 -13.50 10.54
N VAL A 80 -9.89 -12.54 11.45
CA VAL A 80 -11.12 -11.76 11.58
C VAL A 80 -11.40 -10.92 10.33
N LEU A 81 -10.35 -10.36 9.72
CA LEU A 81 -10.48 -9.58 8.49
C LEU A 81 -10.98 -10.46 7.34
N ARG A 82 -10.36 -11.63 7.15
CA ARG A 82 -10.83 -12.62 6.17
C ARG A 82 -12.27 -13.06 6.44
N ASP A 83 -12.61 -13.36 7.70
CA ASP A 83 -13.96 -13.80 8.07
C ASP A 83 -15.02 -12.70 7.84
N TRP A 84 -14.62 -11.42 7.83
CA TRP A 84 -15.46 -10.29 7.41
C TRP A 84 -15.47 -10.05 5.89
N GLY A 85 -14.73 -10.84 5.11
CA GLY A 85 -14.63 -10.69 3.66
C GLY A 85 -13.64 -9.62 3.19
N VAL A 86 -12.81 -9.07 4.09
CA VAL A 86 -11.70 -8.19 3.70
C VAL A 86 -10.67 -9.02 2.95
N ASN A 87 -10.28 -8.55 1.76
CA ASN A 87 -9.32 -9.25 0.90
C ASN A 87 -8.18 -8.36 0.40
N VAL A 88 -8.15 -7.08 0.78
CA VAL A 88 -7.02 -6.19 0.52
C VAL A 88 -6.77 -5.26 1.71
N ILE A 89 -5.51 -4.92 1.94
CA ILE A 89 -5.08 -3.88 2.87
C ILE A 89 -4.19 -2.90 2.13
N ARG A 90 -4.51 -1.61 2.24
CA ARG A 90 -3.56 -0.54 1.91
C ARG A 90 -2.63 -0.33 3.10
N LEU A 91 -1.41 -0.82 3.01
CA LEU A 91 -0.43 -0.84 4.09
C LEU A 91 0.54 0.33 3.92
N ALA A 92 0.50 1.28 4.84
CA ALA A 92 1.47 2.36 4.84
C ALA A 92 2.85 1.87 5.30
N ILE A 93 3.88 2.27 4.57
CA ILE A 93 5.27 2.08 4.95
C ILE A 93 5.89 3.46 5.16
N SER A 94 6.28 3.75 6.41
CA SER A 94 6.85 5.05 6.76
C SER A 94 8.25 5.19 6.16
N TRP A 95 8.47 6.25 5.36
CA TRP A 95 9.80 6.57 4.86
C TRP A 95 10.74 6.97 6.01
N PHE A 96 10.21 7.62 7.04
CA PHE A 96 10.96 7.91 8.26
C PHE A 96 11.49 6.64 8.94
N ALA A 97 10.67 5.59 9.04
CA ALA A 97 11.09 4.31 9.61
C ALA A 97 12.06 3.54 8.71
N LEU A 98 11.86 3.60 7.39
CA LEU A 98 12.71 2.94 6.40
C LEU A 98 14.11 3.56 6.32
N LYS A 99 14.19 4.88 6.19
CA LYS A 99 15.43 5.65 6.01
C LYS A 99 15.52 6.74 7.07
N PRO A 100 15.86 6.40 8.33
CA PRO A 100 16.00 7.40 9.39
C PRO A 100 17.09 8.43 9.07
N PHE A 101 18.12 8.02 8.32
CA PHE A 101 19.18 8.87 7.77
C PHE A 101 19.35 8.62 6.26
N GLU A 102 19.90 9.59 5.53
CA GLU A 102 20.03 9.54 4.06
C GLU A 102 20.75 8.27 3.57
N ASN A 103 21.87 7.92 4.20
CA ASN A 103 22.71 6.81 3.76
C ASN A 103 22.43 5.49 4.49
N GLU A 104 21.35 5.43 5.28
CA GLU A 104 21.02 4.26 6.10
C GLU A 104 19.64 3.73 5.73
N THR A 105 19.54 2.40 5.60
CA THR A 105 18.28 1.70 5.44
C THR A 105 18.08 0.80 6.65
N ASN A 106 16.96 0.96 7.34
CA ASN A 106 16.57 0.14 8.48
C ASN A 106 15.99 -1.20 7.98
N TRP A 107 16.88 -2.15 7.71
CA TRP A 107 16.47 -3.48 7.22
C TRP A 107 15.66 -4.28 8.23
N GLU A 108 15.83 -4.06 9.53
CA GLU A 108 15.00 -4.69 10.57
C GLU A 108 13.53 -4.26 10.43
N TYR A 109 13.28 -2.96 10.19
CA TYR A 109 11.92 -2.48 9.89
C TYR A 109 11.36 -3.12 8.63
N VAL A 110 12.16 -3.24 7.57
CA VAL A 110 11.74 -3.90 6.32
C VAL A 110 11.38 -5.37 6.56
N ASP A 111 12.16 -6.10 7.33
CA ASP A 111 11.90 -7.52 7.67
C ASP A 111 10.59 -7.69 8.47
N ILE A 112 10.32 -6.76 9.38
CA ILE A 112 9.06 -6.72 10.14
C ILE A 112 7.87 -6.51 9.20
N ILE A 113 7.97 -5.57 8.25
CA ILE A 113 6.92 -5.33 7.27
C ILE A 113 6.74 -6.54 6.35
N GLU A 114 7.82 -7.18 5.90
CA GLU A 114 7.76 -8.42 5.12
C GLU A 114 7.00 -9.51 5.84
N ARG A 115 7.27 -9.71 7.13
CA ARG A 115 6.52 -10.68 7.94
C ARG A 115 5.04 -10.33 8.06
N ILE A 116 4.67 -9.05 8.09
CA ILE A 116 3.26 -8.61 8.07
C ILE A 116 2.62 -8.93 6.71
N VAL A 117 3.31 -8.67 5.61
CA VAL A 117 2.85 -8.99 4.25
C VAL A 117 2.66 -10.49 4.07
N ASP A 118 3.60 -11.31 4.54
CA ASP A 118 3.53 -12.77 4.48
C ASP A 118 2.40 -13.31 5.35
N ASN A 119 2.22 -12.76 6.55
CA ASN A 119 1.09 -13.12 7.42
C ASN A 119 -0.27 -12.80 6.79
N ALA A 120 -0.38 -11.71 6.02
CA ALA A 120 -1.59 -11.37 5.29
C ALA A 120 -1.87 -12.36 4.14
N GLU A 121 -0.83 -12.83 3.44
CA GLU A 121 -0.95 -13.85 2.37
C GLU A 121 -1.60 -15.14 2.89
N LEU A 122 -1.24 -15.58 4.10
CA LEU A 122 -1.80 -16.79 4.73
C LEU A 122 -3.33 -16.76 4.88
N TYR A 123 -3.93 -15.57 4.87
CA TYR A 123 -5.37 -15.37 5.01
C TYR A 123 -6.02 -14.84 3.73
N GLY A 124 -5.30 -14.86 2.61
CA GLY A 124 -5.79 -14.43 1.30
C GLY A 124 -6.00 -12.91 1.19
N ILE A 125 -5.26 -12.14 1.97
CA ILE A 125 -5.30 -10.69 1.96
C ILE A 125 -4.16 -10.14 1.12
N TYR A 126 -4.55 -9.39 0.09
CA TYR A 126 -3.64 -8.66 -0.78
C TYR A 126 -3.15 -7.37 -0.14
N ILE A 127 -1.99 -6.88 -0.55
CA ILE A 127 -1.37 -5.66 -0.03
C ILE A 127 -1.20 -4.65 -1.16
N ILE A 128 -1.59 -3.41 -0.90
CA ILE A 128 -1.14 -2.23 -1.64
C ILE A 128 -0.16 -1.51 -0.74
N ILE A 129 1.10 -1.42 -1.14
CA ILE A 129 2.11 -0.66 -0.39
C ILE A 129 1.88 0.83 -0.63
N ASP A 130 1.87 1.62 0.43
CA ASP A 130 1.55 3.04 0.38
C ASP A 130 2.66 3.89 0.98
N LEU A 131 3.22 4.81 0.19
CA LEU A 131 4.05 5.88 0.71
C LEU A 131 3.13 6.97 1.29
N HIS A 132 2.80 6.79 2.56
CA HIS A 132 1.84 7.66 3.24
C HIS A 132 2.48 8.98 3.70
N GLN A 133 1.74 10.07 3.53
CA GLN A 133 2.11 11.39 4.03
C GLN A 133 0.86 12.23 4.28
N ASP A 134 0.93 13.11 5.29
CA ASP A 134 -0.07 14.13 5.59
C ASP A 134 0.64 15.39 6.03
N GLY A 135 0.63 16.43 5.20
CA GLY A 135 1.45 17.61 5.47
C GLY A 135 2.95 17.37 5.28
N LEU A 136 3.32 16.24 4.66
CA LEU A 136 4.63 15.88 4.10
C LEU A 136 5.82 15.70 5.05
N SER A 137 5.96 16.48 6.11
CA SER A 137 7.08 16.31 7.04
C SER A 137 6.85 17.01 8.37
N LYS A 138 7.53 16.54 9.42
CA LYS A 138 7.59 17.23 10.72
C LYS A 138 8.08 18.66 10.61
N ARG A 139 8.88 19.00 9.59
CA ARG A 139 9.27 20.39 9.28
C ARG A 139 8.07 21.30 8.99
N LEU A 140 6.95 20.74 8.55
CA LEU A 140 5.69 21.42 8.26
C LEU A 140 4.59 21.02 9.27
N GLY A 141 4.99 20.61 10.49
CA GLY A 141 4.06 20.25 11.57
C GLY A 141 3.39 18.87 11.44
N ALA A 142 3.71 18.07 10.42
CA ALA A 142 3.16 16.71 10.28
C ALA A 142 3.69 15.75 11.35
N ILE A 143 2.96 14.66 11.62
CA ILE A 143 3.33 13.66 12.64
C ILE A 143 4.25 12.57 12.04
N ASP A 144 3.99 12.13 10.81
CA ASP A 144 4.76 11.14 10.05
C ASP A 144 4.61 11.42 8.56
N SER A 145 5.67 11.25 7.80
CA SER A 145 5.72 11.36 6.34
C SER A 145 7.19 11.15 5.87
N VAL A 146 7.86 12.24 5.44
CA VAL A 146 9.18 12.21 4.81
C VAL A 146 10.27 12.75 5.76
N PRO A 147 11.48 12.14 5.79
CA PRO A 147 12.56 12.52 6.70
C PRO A 147 13.06 13.96 6.56
N TYR A 148 13.63 14.51 7.64
CA TYR A 148 14.25 15.84 7.61
C TYR A 148 15.38 15.95 6.59
N TRP A 149 16.24 14.93 6.51
CA TRP A 149 17.37 14.93 5.57
C TRP A 149 16.92 15.09 4.11
N PHE A 150 15.73 14.57 3.76
CA PHE A 150 15.13 14.76 2.45
C PHE A 150 14.65 16.21 2.29
N MET A 151 13.97 16.74 3.29
CA MET A 151 13.47 18.12 3.29
C MET A 151 14.61 19.15 3.20
N ASP A 152 15.78 18.83 3.74
CA ASP A 152 16.97 19.71 3.73
C ASP A 152 17.55 19.89 2.32
N LYS A 153 17.21 19.01 1.37
CA LYS A 153 17.53 19.18 -0.06
C LYS A 153 16.73 20.30 -0.72
N ILE A 154 15.64 20.73 -0.09
CA ILE A 154 14.74 21.76 -0.57
C ILE A 154 14.98 23.04 0.22
N LYS A 155 15.55 24.04 -0.46
CA LYS A 155 15.78 25.37 0.10
C LYS A 155 14.47 25.92 0.69
N ARG A 156 14.52 26.39 1.94
CA ARG A 156 13.34 26.99 2.60
C ARG A 156 12.86 28.23 1.85
N ALA A 157 11.57 28.52 1.99
CA ALA A 157 11.01 29.81 1.63
C ALA A 157 11.70 30.95 2.44
N PRO A 158 11.62 32.21 1.98
CA PRO A 158 11.99 33.36 2.81
C PRO A 158 11.32 33.28 4.18
N HIS A 159 12.00 33.70 5.24
CA HIS A 159 11.57 33.49 6.63
C HIS A 159 10.12 33.93 6.90
N TYR A 160 9.68 35.06 6.32
CA TYR A 160 8.31 35.57 6.49
C TYR A 160 7.21 34.76 5.79
N LEU A 161 7.57 33.81 4.92
CA LEU A 161 6.67 32.85 4.24
C LEU A 161 6.88 31.41 4.71
N GLN A 162 7.75 31.19 5.70
CA GLN A 162 7.93 29.87 6.26
C GLN A 162 6.67 29.44 7.03
N TYR A 163 6.53 28.14 7.20
CA TYR A 163 5.45 27.55 7.97
C TYR A 163 5.37 28.24 9.36
N PRO A 164 4.18 28.66 9.82
CA PRO A 164 2.86 28.30 9.29
C PRO A 164 2.19 29.36 8.39
N TRP A 165 2.91 30.36 7.85
CA TRP A 165 2.28 31.43 7.04
C TRP A 165 1.43 30.86 5.89
N PRO A 166 0.20 31.39 5.64
CA PRO A 166 -0.40 32.61 6.19
C PRO A 166 -1.16 32.44 7.51
N LEU A 167 -1.09 31.25 8.12
CA LEU A 167 -1.70 31.03 9.42
C LEU A 167 -0.91 31.78 10.51
N THR A 168 -1.60 32.19 11.56
CA THR A 168 -1.00 32.89 12.71
C THR A 168 -0.43 31.95 13.77
N ARG A 169 -0.73 30.65 13.66
CA ARG A 169 -0.24 29.59 14.53
C ARG A 169 -0.16 28.28 13.75
N ASP A 170 0.58 27.33 14.30
CA ASP A 170 0.57 25.97 13.80
C ASP A 170 -0.84 25.36 13.94
N PRO A 171 -1.36 24.69 12.90
CA PRO A 171 -2.55 23.86 12.97
C PRO A 171 -2.49 22.85 14.12
N SER A 172 -3.63 22.68 14.80
CA SER A 172 -3.78 21.58 15.76
C SER A 172 -3.96 20.23 15.05
N VAL A 173 -3.94 19.13 15.82
CA VAL A 173 -4.17 17.79 15.28
C VAL A 173 -5.51 17.67 14.54
N ASN A 174 -6.55 18.39 14.96
CA ASN A 174 -7.85 18.38 14.29
C ASN A 174 -7.90 19.29 13.04
N GLU A 175 -6.91 20.16 12.88
CA GLU A 175 -6.79 21.14 11.81
C GLU A 175 -5.60 20.80 10.88
N TRP A 176 -5.02 19.61 10.99
CA TRP A 176 -3.77 19.22 10.31
C TRP A 176 -3.79 19.50 8.80
N PHE A 177 -4.96 19.39 8.16
CA PHE A 177 -5.15 19.65 6.73
C PHE A 177 -4.84 21.11 6.34
N LEU A 178 -4.92 22.06 7.29
CA LEU A 178 -4.52 23.44 7.08
C LEU A 178 -3.02 23.59 6.80
N THR A 179 -2.18 22.58 7.10
CA THR A 179 -0.78 22.57 6.66
C THR A 179 -0.66 22.75 5.15
N TYR A 180 -1.57 22.18 4.36
CA TYR A 180 -1.58 22.35 2.89
C TYR A 180 -1.93 23.76 2.43
N ALA A 181 -2.57 24.57 3.28
CA ALA A 181 -2.81 25.97 2.99
C ALA A 181 -1.56 26.83 3.19
N THR A 182 -0.49 26.34 3.82
CA THR A 182 0.72 27.15 4.09
C THR A 182 1.59 27.34 2.85
N TYR A 183 2.27 28.49 2.75
CA TYR A 183 3.17 28.75 1.62
C TYR A 183 4.34 27.79 1.57
N GLU A 184 4.95 27.47 2.72
CA GLU A 184 6.09 26.55 2.74
C GLU A 184 5.69 25.14 2.29
N SER A 185 4.49 24.66 2.65
CA SER A 185 3.96 23.40 2.11
C SER A 185 3.83 23.44 0.59
N ALA A 186 3.15 24.46 0.05
CA ALA A 186 2.96 24.63 -1.40
C ALA A 186 4.29 24.78 -2.16
N HIS A 187 5.29 25.45 -1.56
CA HIS A 187 6.64 25.58 -2.10
C HIS A 187 7.39 24.24 -2.13
N VAL A 188 7.25 23.41 -1.10
CA VAL A 188 7.89 22.09 -1.05
C VAL A 188 7.26 21.15 -2.09
N PHE A 189 5.93 21.09 -2.18
CA PHE A 189 5.26 20.27 -3.21
C PHE A 189 5.63 20.72 -4.63
N GLU A 190 5.66 22.03 -4.92
CA GLU A 190 6.18 22.52 -6.20
C GLU A 190 7.63 22.08 -6.44
N SER A 191 8.48 22.13 -5.41
CA SER A 191 9.88 21.73 -5.52
C SER A 191 10.01 20.24 -5.89
N ILE A 192 9.17 19.37 -5.29
CA ILE A 192 9.05 17.95 -5.63
C ILE A 192 8.67 17.79 -7.10
N TYR A 193 7.62 18.46 -7.59
CA TYR A 193 7.20 18.34 -9.00
C TYR A 193 8.24 18.86 -9.99
N ARG A 194 9.08 19.82 -9.58
CA ARG A 194 10.14 20.38 -10.41
C ARG A 194 11.47 19.64 -10.28
N ASN A 195 11.52 18.54 -9.52
CA ASN A 195 12.73 17.78 -9.26
C ASN A 195 13.90 18.66 -8.75
N VAL A 196 13.60 19.64 -7.90
CA VAL A 196 14.63 20.53 -7.33
C VAL A 196 15.68 19.70 -6.62
N SER A 197 16.97 20.01 -6.84
CA SER A 197 18.09 19.28 -6.24
C SER A 197 18.13 17.77 -6.57
N GLY A 198 17.44 17.32 -7.63
CA GLY A 198 17.41 15.91 -8.01
C GLY A 198 16.61 15.00 -7.08
N ILE A 199 15.65 15.56 -6.32
CA ILE A 199 14.92 14.83 -5.27
C ILE A 199 14.13 13.60 -5.73
N TRP A 200 13.80 13.48 -7.02
CA TRP A 200 13.18 12.24 -7.54
C TRP A 200 14.08 11.02 -7.36
N SER A 201 15.40 11.18 -7.31
CA SER A 201 16.31 10.06 -7.06
C SER A 201 16.11 9.45 -5.67
N TYR A 202 15.75 10.24 -4.66
CA TYR A 202 15.45 9.72 -3.32
C TYR A 202 14.10 8.99 -3.27
N PHE A 203 13.08 9.50 -3.97
CA PHE A 203 11.81 8.76 -4.14
C PHE A 203 12.03 7.44 -4.89
N ALA A 204 12.85 7.47 -5.94
CA ALA A 204 13.21 6.27 -6.69
C ALA A 204 13.94 5.27 -5.80
N GLU A 205 14.89 5.72 -4.97
CA GLU A 205 15.58 4.84 -4.01
C GLU A 205 14.62 4.15 -3.05
N TYR A 206 13.67 4.90 -2.47
CA TYR A 206 12.61 4.32 -1.63
C TYR A 206 11.86 3.21 -2.38
N TRP A 207 11.43 3.48 -3.62
CA TRP A 207 10.67 2.51 -4.41
C TRP A 207 11.50 1.34 -4.92
N VAL A 208 12.79 1.52 -5.21
CA VAL A 208 13.72 0.42 -5.52
C VAL A 208 13.77 -0.55 -4.34
N ILE A 209 13.95 -0.07 -3.10
CA ILE A 209 13.96 -0.94 -1.92
C ILE A 209 12.63 -1.71 -1.78
N MET A 210 11.49 -1.03 -1.96
CA MET A 210 10.18 -1.68 -1.89
C MET A 210 9.98 -2.72 -3.01
N THR A 211 10.42 -2.42 -4.22
CA THR A 211 10.23 -3.32 -5.38
C THR A 211 11.14 -4.54 -5.32
N GLU A 212 12.40 -4.36 -4.90
CA GLU A 212 13.35 -5.47 -4.69
C GLU A 212 12.87 -6.40 -3.57
N ARG A 213 12.38 -5.84 -2.47
CA ARG A 213 11.92 -6.65 -1.32
C ARG A 213 10.58 -7.34 -1.59
N PHE A 214 9.60 -6.62 -2.13
CA PHE A 214 8.21 -7.08 -2.16
C PHE A 214 7.70 -7.47 -3.55
N GLY A 215 8.38 -7.11 -4.65
CA GLY A 215 7.85 -7.25 -6.02
C GLY A 215 7.57 -8.69 -6.46
N SER A 216 8.20 -9.68 -5.82
CA SER A 216 7.98 -11.11 -6.04
C SER A 216 6.86 -11.71 -5.17
N LYS A 217 6.34 -10.98 -4.16
CA LYS A 217 5.26 -11.44 -3.28
C LYS A 217 3.98 -11.58 -4.09
N ARG A 218 3.29 -12.73 -3.97
CA ARG A 218 2.10 -13.04 -4.76
C ARG A 218 0.87 -12.24 -4.34
N ASN A 219 0.81 -11.87 -3.06
CA ASN A 219 -0.26 -11.04 -2.51
C ASN A 219 0.03 -9.53 -2.64
N LEU A 220 1.15 -9.11 -3.25
CA LEU A 220 1.37 -7.70 -3.54
C LEU A 220 0.57 -7.30 -4.78
N LEU A 221 -0.44 -6.44 -4.59
CA LEU A 221 -1.32 -5.95 -5.64
C LEU A 221 -0.74 -4.74 -6.38
N GLY A 222 0.02 -3.89 -5.68
CA GLY A 222 0.64 -2.72 -6.29
C GLY A 222 1.22 -1.74 -5.29
N TYR A 223 1.62 -0.58 -5.83
CA TYR A 223 2.27 0.51 -5.12
C TYR A 223 1.48 1.80 -5.29
N ASN A 224 1.07 2.42 -4.20
CA ASN A 224 0.56 3.78 -4.18
C ASN A 224 1.74 4.73 -3.98
N LEU A 225 2.13 5.41 -5.07
CA LEU A 225 3.41 6.12 -5.17
C LEU A 225 3.56 7.28 -4.18
N LEU A 226 2.46 7.94 -3.82
CA LEU A 226 2.41 9.00 -2.83
C LEU A 226 0.97 9.23 -2.40
N ASN A 227 0.69 9.17 -1.10
CA ASN A 227 -0.62 9.54 -0.57
C ASN A 227 -0.90 11.02 -0.82
N GLU A 228 -2.08 11.34 -1.35
CA GLU A 228 -2.67 12.68 -1.42
C GLU A 228 -1.65 13.80 -1.78
N PRO A 229 -0.99 13.70 -2.96
CA PRO A 229 -0.02 14.72 -3.37
C PRO A 229 -0.72 16.07 -3.53
N ALA A 230 -0.33 17.05 -2.70
CA ALA A 230 -0.95 18.36 -2.72
C ALA A 230 -0.58 19.13 -3.99
N PRO A 231 -1.42 20.07 -4.45
CA PRO A 231 -1.09 20.92 -5.59
C PRO A 231 0.24 21.66 -5.42
N GLY A 232 0.82 22.11 -6.54
CA GLY A 232 2.01 22.97 -6.53
C GLY A 232 1.77 24.34 -5.87
N ASN A 233 2.68 25.28 -6.09
CA ASN A 233 2.65 26.55 -5.36
C ASN A 233 1.56 27.51 -5.87
N VAL A 234 0.38 27.42 -5.25
CA VAL A 234 -0.80 28.24 -5.55
C VAL A 234 -0.57 29.74 -5.34
N TYR A 235 0.35 30.12 -4.46
CA TYR A 235 0.68 31.53 -4.19
C TYR A 235 1.45 32.17 -5.34
N LYS A 236 2.23 31.38 -6.09
CA LYS A 236 2.94 31.83 -7.29
C LYS A 236 2.09 31.69 -8.54
N ASN A 237 1.33 30.60 -8.63
CA ASN A 237 0.46 30.32 -9.77
C ASN A 237 -0.87 29.73 -9.27
N PRO A 238 -1.95 30.52 -9.17
CA PRO A 238 -3.23 30.01 -8.68
C PRO A 238 -3.88 29.00 -9.63
N PHE A 239 -3.47 28.95 -10.90
CA PHE A 239 -4.03 28.02 -11.88
C PHE A 239 -3.62 26.56 -11.67
N VAL A 240 -2.65 26.27 -10.78
CA VAL A 240 -2.28 24.88 -10.44
C VAL A 240 -3.40 24.12 -9.69
N LEU A 241 -4.44 24.82 -9.24
CA LEU A 241 -5.66 24.21 -8.69
C LEU A 241 -6.69 23.81 -9.75
N LEU A 242 -6.55 24.33 -10.97
CA LEU A 242 -7.46 23.98 -12.05
C LEU A 242 -7.03 22.65 -12.67
N PRO A 243 -7.99 21.79 -13.05
CA PRO A 243 -7.65 20.62 -13.84
C PRO A 243 -7.01 21.07 -15.16
N CYS A 244 -5.86 20.50 -15.51
CA CYS A 244 -5.30 20.69 -16.84
C CYS A 244 -6.33 20.25 -17.90
N LYS A 245 -6.49 21.02 -18.97
CA LYS A 245 -7.03 20.46 -20.20
C LYS A 245 -5.96 19.50 -20.72
N LEU A 246 -6.26 18.19 -20.69
CA LEU A 246 -5.47 17.15 -21.34
C LEU A 246 -5.42 17.37 -22.85
#